data_AF-A0A926X1X9-F1
#
_entry.id   AF-A0A926X1X9-F1
#
_cell.length_a   1.000
_cell.length_b   1.000
_cell.length_c   1.000
_cell.angle_alpha   90.00
_cell.angle_beta   90.00
_cell.angle_gamma   90.00
#
_symmetry.space_group_name_H-M   'P 1'
#
loop_
_entity.id
_entity.type
_entity.pdbx_description
1 polymer ?
#
loop_
_entity_poly.entity_id
_entity_poly.type
_entity_poly.pdbx_seq_one_letter_code
_entity_poly.pdbx_strand_id
1 'polypeptide(L)'
;MHFPVQFSVETIDGNRLGKLAVPYSQIADWLNFLVAPQYRAEIVSAEQQREGIEIYFEASEGLYLYLDMRLNCDRPVALAS
;
A
#
# COMPACT_ATOMS: atom_id res chain seq x y z
N MET A 1 4.18 -19.24 7.04
CA MET A 1 4.11 -17.81 7.40
C MET A 1 3.20 -17.15 6.39
N HIS A 2 2.28 -16.30 6.83
CA HIS A 2 1.39 -15.55 5.96
C HIS A 2 1.99 -14.15 5.85
N PHE A 3 2.30 -13.70 4.64
CA PHE A 3 2.71 -12.33 4.36
C PHE A 3 1.45 -11.55 3.96
N PRO A 4 0.76 -10.91 4.93
CA PRO A 4 -0.50 -10.22 4.65
C PRO A 4 -0.25 -8.97 3.82
N VAL A 5 -1.26 -8.56 3.07
CA VAL A 5 -1.24 -7.24 2.44
C VAL A 5 -1.27 -6.18 3.54
N GLN A 6 -0.36 -5.21 3.49
CA GLN A 6 -0.31 -4.10 4.44
C GLN A 6 -0.13 -2.78 3.73
N PHE A 7 -0.83 -1.76 4.20
CA PHE A 7 -0.72 -0.39 3.69
C PHE A 7 -0.27 0.56 4.79
N SER A 8 0.64 1.47 4.41
CA SER A 8 1.05 2.63 5.18
C SER A 8 1.29 3.82 4.25
N VAL A 9 1.36 5.02 4.82
CA VAL A 9 1.84 6.21 4.12
C VAL A 9 3.16 6.62 4.75
N GLU A 10 4.19 6.76 3.93
CA GLU A 10 5.53 7.16 4.36
C GLU A 10 5.89 8.54 3.81
N THR A 11 6.76 9.26 4.53
CA THR A 11 7.32 10.53 4.06
C THR A 11 8.78 10.31 3.71
N ILE A 12 9.11 10.42 2.43
CA ILE A 12 10.46 10.20 1.89
C ILE A 12 10.88 11.49 1.18
N ASP A 13 11.96 12.11 1.64
CA ASP A 13 12.48 13.38 1.10
C ASP A 13 11.43 14.51 1.01
N GLY A 14 10.46 14.51 1.94
CA GLY A 14 9.37 15.49 1.98
C GLY A 14 8.15 15.12 1.13
N ASN A 15 8.20 14.03 0.36
CA ASN A 15 7.07 13.54 -0.43
C ASN A 15 6.31 12.44 0.33
N ARG A 16 4.97 12.51 0.32
CA ARG A 16 4.10 11.48 0.90
C ARG A 16 3.79 10.40 -0.13
N LEU A 17 4.33 9.20 0.10
CA LEU A 17 4.12 8.03 -0.75
C LEU A 17 3.26 7.00 -0.03
N GLY A 18 2.35 6.37 -0.76
CA GLY A 18 1.73 5.13 -0.34
C GLY A 18 2.73 3.99 -0.43
N LYS A 19 2.78 3.16 0.61
CA LYS A 19 3.54 1.91 0.63
C LYS A 19 2.59 0.74 0.79
N LEU A 20 2.64 -0.20 -0.14
CA LEU A 20 1.84 -1.41 -0.11
C LEU A 20 2.74 -2.64 -0.13
N ALA A 21 2.78 -3.38 0.97
CA ALA A 21 3.41 -4.69 1.04
C ALA A 21 2.43 -5.74 0.49
N VAL A 22 2.83 -6.50 -0.52
CA VAL A 22 1.97 -7.46 -1.25
C VAL A 22 2.67 -8.81 -1.39
N PRO A 23 2.01 -9.95 -1.08
CA PRO A 23 2.57 -11.27 -1.33
C PRO A 23 2.67 -11.55 -2.84
N TYR A 24 3.65 -12.34 -3.28
CA TYR A 24 3.87 -12.63 -4.71
C TYR A 24 2.62 -13.12 -5.44
N SER A 25 1.80 -13.92 -4.77
CA SER A 25 0.56 -14.48 -5.33
C SER A 25 -0.51 -13.43 -5.67
N GLN A 26 -0.39 -12.19 -5.19
CA GLN A 26 -1.37 -11.12 -5.39
C GLN A 26 -0.82 -9.89 -6.12
N ILE A 27 0.45 -9.89 -6.54
CA ILE A 27 1.09 -8.71 -7.14
C ILE A 27 0.32 -8.20 -8.36
N ALA A 28 -0.07 -9.11 -9.26
CA ALA A 28 -0.78 -8.73 -10.48
C ALA A 28 -2.11 -8.03 -10.17
N ASP A 29 -2.86 -8.52 -9.19
CA ASP A 29 -4.16 -7.95 -8.81
C ASP A 29 -3.99 -6.56 -8.21
N TRP A 30 -2.98 -6.36 -7.35
CA TRP A 30 -2.71 -5.06 -6.74
C TRP A 30 -2.13 -4.05 -7.73
N LEU A 31 -1.27 -4.46 -8.65
CA LEU A 31 -0.80 -3.59 -9.73
C LEU A 31 -1.97 -3.16 -10.63
N ASN A 32 -2.80 -4.10 -11.06
CA ASN A 32 -3.99 -3.82 -11.88
C ASN A 32 -4.96 -2.87 -11.16
N PHE A 33 -5.16 -3.07 -9.86
CA PHE A 33 -5.94 -2.16 -9.04
C PHE A 33 -5.33 -0.75 -9.01
N LEU A 34 -4.05 -0.62 -8.65
CA LEU A 34 -3.38 0.69 -8.50
C LEU A 34 -3.40 1.51 -9.80
N VAL A 35 -3.11 0.88 -10.93
CA VAL A 35 -3.02 1.55 -12.24
C VAL A 35 -4.38 1.72 -12.92
N ALA A 36 -5.47 1.24 -12.33
CA ALA A 36 -6.78 1.35 -12.95
C ALA A 36 -7.17 2.84 -13.15
N PRO A 37 -7.88 3.19 -14.25
CA PRO A 37 -8.12 4.59 -14.63
C PRO A 37 -8.80 5.47 -13.58
N GLN A 38 -9.50 4.89 -12.61
CA GLN A 38 -10.17 5.59 -11.51
C GLN A 38 -9.25 5.90 -10.33
N TYR A 39 -8.15 5.15 -10.17
CA TYR A 39 -7.21 5.32 -9.07
C TYR A 39 -5.95 6.05 -9.53
N ARG A 40 -5.46 5.73 -10.73
CA ARG A 40 -4.31 6.36 -11.40
C ARG A 40 -3.11 6.54 -10.47
N ALA A 41 -2.83 5.54 -9.65
CA ALA A 41 -1.63 5.57 -8.83
C ALA A 41 -0.39 5.52 -9.74
N GLU A 42 0.57 6.38 -9.47
CA GLU A 42 1.85 6.40 -10.16
C GLU A 42 2.84 5.59 -9.33
N ILE A 43 3.32 4.47 -9.88
CA ILE A 43 4.30 3.63 -9.20
C ILE A 43 5.66 4.31 -9.29
N VAL A 44 6.23 4.64 -8.13
CA VAL A 44 7.53 5.29 -7.99
C VAL A 44 8.64 4.26 -7.98
N SER A 45 8.49 3.22 -7.16
CA SER A 45 9.46 2.14 -7.03
C SER A 45 8.82 0.87 -6.50
N ALA A 46 9.53 -0.25 -6.61
CA ALA A 46 9.13 -1.49 -5.98
C ALA A 46 10.36 -2.27 -5.51
N GLU A 47 10.29 -2.80 -4.29
CA GLU A 47 11.39 -3.51 -3.65
C GLU A 47 11.01 -4.94 -3.34
N GLN A 48 11.83 -5.87 -3.83
CA GLN A 48 11.62 -7.29 -3.58
C GLN A 48 11.92 -7.64 -2.12
N GLN A 49 10.98 -8.33 -1.47
CA GLN A 49 11.13 -8.88 -0.13
C GLN A 49 11.14 -10.41 -0.17
N ARG A 50 11.47 -11.05 0.96
CA ARG A 50 11.57 -12.51 1.06
C ARG A 50 10.27 -13.24 0.65
N GLU A 51 9.12 -12.70 1.00
CA GLU A 51 7.80 -13.33 0.79
C GLU A 51 6.85 -12.51 -0.11
N GLY A 52 7.32 -11.38 -0.66
CA GLY A 52 6.50 -10.50 -1.47
C GLY A 52 7.29 -9.30 -2.03
N ILE A 53 6.58 -8.22 -2.28
CA ILE A 53 7.12 -6.96 -2.78
C ILE A 53 6.55 -5.80 -1.96
N GLU A 54 7.33 -4.75 -1.77
CA GLU A 54 6.84 -3.45 -1.33
C GLU A 54 6.71 -2.54 -2.54
N ILE A 55 5.54 -1.98 -2.76
CA ILE A 55 5.25 -1.06 -3.86
C ILE A 55 5.11 0.34 -3.27
N TYR A 56 5.91 1.27 -3.77
CA TYR A 56 5.84 2.69 -3.41
C TYR A 56 5.17 3.44 -4.56
N PHE A 57 4.15 4.24 -4.25
CA PHE A 57 3.36 4.93 -5.26
C PHE A 57 2.83 6.29 -4.77
N GLU A 58 2.64 7.20 -5.72
CA GLU A 58 1.88 8.43 -5.53
C GLU A 58 0.43 8.23 -5.93
N ALA A 59 -0.50 8.74 -5.12
CA ALA A 59 -1.91 8.73 -5.45
C ALA A 59 -2.67 9.87 -4.75
N SER A 60 -3.93 10.02 -5.11
CA SER A 60 -4.83 10.94 -4.40
C SER A 60 -5.04 10.54 -2.94
N GLU A 61 -5.30 11.52 -2.06
CA GLU A 61 -5.67 11.28 -0.66
C GLU A 61 -6.87 10.35 -0.51
N GLY A 62 -7.81 10.39 -1.46
CA GLY A 62 -8.96 9.49 -1.48
C GLY A 62 -8.56 8.02 -1.62
N LEU A 63 -7.53 7.72 -2.42
CA LEU A 63 -7.01 6.36 -2.54
C LEU A 63 -6.27 5.93 -1.27
N TYR A 64 -5.47 6.81 -0.68
CA TYR A 64 -4.81 6.51 0.60
C TYR A 64 -5.82 6.21 1.71
N LEU A 65 -6.86 7.03 1.84
CA LEU A 65 -7.92 6.79 2.82
C LEU A 65 -8.66 5.48 2.53
N TYR A 66 -8.98 5.20 1.27
CA TYR A 66 -9.62 3.94 0.88
C TYR A 66 -8.77 2.72 1.25
N LEU A 67 -7.46 2.75 0.98
CA LEU A 67 -6.56 1.65 1.31
C LEU A 67 -6.39 1.48 2.82
N ASP A 68 -6.30 2.58 3.56
CA ASP A 68 -6.25 2.55 5.02
C ASP A 68 -7.52 1.92 5.61
N MET A 69 -8.70 2.36 5.16
CA MET A 69 -9.97 1.76 5.55
C MET A 69 -10.06 0.27 5.15
N ARG A 70 -9.61 -0.09 3.95
CA ARG A 70 -9.75 -1.47 3.45
C ARG A 70 -8.80 -2.46 4.15
N LEU A 71 -7.61 -2.02 4.53
CA LEU A 71 -6.53 -2.91 4.97
C LEU A 71 -6.21 -2.77 6.46
N ASN A 72 -6.63 -1.68 7.10
CA ASN A 72 -6.32 -1.39 8.51
C ASN A 72 -7.57 -1.23 9.39
N CYS A 73 -8.80 -1.29 8.87
CA CYS A 73 -10.05 -1.16 9.64
C CYS A 73 -10.15 -2.07 10.87
N ASP A 74 -9.57 -3.27 10.83
CA ASP A 74 -9.62 -4.22 11.95
C ASP A 74 -8.41 -4.12 12.90
N ARG A 75 -7.51 -3.16 12.70
CA ARG A 75 -6.41 -2.95 13.66
C ARG A 75 -6.99 -2.28 14.91
N PRO A 76 -6.93 -2.92 16.09
CA PRO A 76 -7.28 -2.23 17.32
C PRO A 76 -6.40 -0.99 17.42
N VAL A 77 -7.03 0.18 17.53
CA VAL A 77 -6.34 1.41 17.91
C VAL A 77 -5.64 1.08 19.22
N ALA A 78 -4.31 0.97 19.19
CA ALA A 78 -3.53 0.97 20.41
C ALA A 78 -3.77 2.33 21.05
N LEU A 79 -4.74 2.40 21.95
CA LEU A 79 -4.94 3.52 22.86
C LEU A 79 -3.61 3.68 23.59
N ALA A 80 -2.81 4.65 23.15
CA ALA A 80 -1.63 5.07 23.86
C ALA A 80 -2.06 5.41 25.29
N SER A 81 -1.55 4.62 26.23
CA SER A 81 -1.68 4.82 27.68
C SER A 81 -0.70 5.91 28.13
#